data_AF-A0A7T4QV62-F1
#
_entry.id   AF-A0A7T4QV62-F1
#
_cell.length_a   1.000
_cell.length_b   1.000
_cell.length_c   1.000
_cell.angle_alpha   90.00
_cell.angle_beta   90.00
_cell.angle_gamma   90.00
#
_symmetry.space_group_name_H-M   'P 1'
#
loop_
_entity.id
_entity.type
_entity.pdbx_description
1 polymer ?
#
loop_
_entity_poly.entity_id
_entity_poly.type
_entity_poly.pdbx_seq_one_letter_code
_entity_poly.pdbx_strand_id
1 'polypeptide(L)'
;MKKNRIYIQDWLGQHPYQGRSDADRFYLEVANDIQDALNTLWFDEEETDALIRPEMIKTLSVYLTCYLEDVVSGTKLFDAFRKEHQALYGKMLPFFEDAALTDYYPEDINPQDVLVLSWLFFSERNPHLFLDKEGRLLALVTDLAYAVLEEYYETAPENTLLQKEYTLATDANYLEVRNYAEKVIATNYITGGYYYNSLMQHMDIADLGRYQHDPAYLNQMTFRVRDNHFTFFRLHLLALRSCEFVAATVDTNHPQHENLRTIGNRIDSFFEFKKVEEGRLELKHLTTGEIFLVNQNSIQNFQEPTADQLFYMEIVPWEGTWNLSGMMSAVERDQIDLNSDQEMDQAYVVEALYQKTTLIEKAAQQVADLKELFVKKHQGQLAFMEESEISSYIRDLTNTYREQVGLPPIEEVANPNEERAIPVTAFYNSKIGLEFFGGIETLFPLQNNPYFVENENEPISYAQNLLQLLVQKFYSVGLVQHYYELYEKEINEQFFYPLNSETIDFLIRFYKSETYHQQPHVMIR
;
A
#
# COMPACT_ATOMS: atom_id res chain seq x y z
N MET A 1 10.69 25.73 32.08
CA MET A 1 10.15 24.87 30.99
C MET A 1 10.58 23.45 31.27
N LYS A 2 9.67 22.46 31.28
CA LYS A 2 10.10 21.05 31.24
C LYS A 2 10.82 20.86 29.90
N LYS A 3 12.07 20.39 29.91
CA LYS A 3 12.74 19.95 28.67
C LYS A 3 11.84 18.88 28.05
N ASN A 4 11.46 19.03 26.79
CA ASN A 4 10.70 18.02 26.06
C ASN A 4 11.63 16.86 25.67
N ARG A 5 12.21 16.19 26.67
CA ARG A 5 13.25 15.18 26.50
C ARG A 5 12.63 13.85 26.06
N ILE A 6 13.35 13.07 25.25
CA ILE A 6 12.99 11.67 24.96
C ILE A 6 13.27 10.83 26.21
N TYR A 7 12.24 10.11 26.67
CA TYR A 7 12.36 9.15 27.75
C TYR A 7 12.44 7.74 27.20
N ILE A 8 12.95 6.83 28.03
CA ILE A 8 13.09 5.42 27.67
C ILE A 8 11.79 4.76 27.20
N GLN A 9 10.61 5.24 27.65
CA GLN A 9 9.32 4.72 27.17
C GLN A 9 9.03 5.13 25.72
N ASP A 10 9.48 6.31 25.31
CA ASP A 10 9.35 6.77 23.92
C ASP A 10 10.24 5.93 23.00
N TRP A 11 11.47 5.64 23.44
CA TRP A 11 12.41 4.74 22.74
C TRP A 11 11.86 3.31 22.61
N LEU A 12 11.49 2.70 23.74
CA LEU A 12 10.98 1.33 23.77
C LEU A 12 9.64 1.16 23.04
N GLY A 13 8.89 2.25 22.83
CA GLY A 13 7.66 2.22 22.04
C GLY A 13 7.86 1.83 20.58
N GLN A 14 9.09 1.91 20.06
CA GLN A 14 9.46 1.49 18.70
C GLN A 14 10.13 0.09 18.65
N HIS A 15 10.09 -0.68 19.73
CA HIS A 15 10.83 -1.95 19.84
C HIS A 15 9.90 -3.17 20.01
N PRO A 16 10.26 -4.33 19.44
CA PRO A 16 9.45 -5.55 19.52
C PRO A 16 9.49 -6.26 20.87
N TYR A 17 10.48 -5.98 21.72
CA TYR A 17 10.69 -6.69 22.98
C TYR A 17 10.07 -5.99 24.19
N GLN A 18 9.77 -6.80 25.21
CA GLN A 18 9.39 -6.32 26.54
C GLN A 18 10.63 -6.22 27.43
N GLY A 19 10.82 -5.07 28.09
CA GLY A 19 11.96 -4.85 28.99
C GLY A 19 12.98 -3.88 28.41
N ARG A 20 14.27 -4.11 28.69
CA ARG A 20 15.38 -3.29 28.20
C ARG A 20 16.54 -4.16 27.71
N SER A 21 17.15 -3.75 26.61
CA SER A 21 18.48 -4.14 26.17
C SER A 21 19.54 -3.29 26.88
N ASP A 22 20.76 -3.82 27.00
CA ASP A 22 21.90 -3.08 27.53
C ASP A 22 22.30 -1.90 26.60
N ALA A 23 21.96 -2.01 25.32
CA ALA A 23 22.20 -0.97 24.31
C ALA A 23 21.21 0.20 24.39
N ASP A 24 20.00 0.02 24.94
CA ASP A 24 18.93 1.03 24.90
C ASP A 24 19.35 2.38 25.48
N ARG A 25 20.18 2.38 26.52
CA ARG A 25 20.64 3.62 27.15
C ARG A 25 21.52 4.43 26.20
N PHE A 26 22.37 3.76 25.42
CA PHE A 26 23.23 4.40 24.42
C PHE A 26 22.36 5.06 23.34
N TYR A 27 21.46 4.30 22.73
CA TYR A 27 20.60 4.85 21.68
C TYR A 27 19.65 5.93 22.20
N LEU A 28 19.16 5.84 23.44
CA LEU A 28 18.40 6.93 24.06
C LEU A 28 19.21 8.23 24.18
N GLU A 29 20.53 8.14 24.39
CA GLU A 29 21.43 9.31 24.41
C GLU A 29 21.54 9.92 23.02
N VAL A 30 21.84 9.10 21.99
CA VAL A 30 21.88 9.52 20.57
C VAL A 30 20.58 10.21 20.17
N ALA A 31 19.42 9.63 20.49
CA ALA A 31 18.13 10.21 20.15
C ALA A 31 17.91 11.58 20.80
N ASN A 32 18.37 11.78 22.05
CA ASN A 32 18.27 13.08 22.71
C ASN A 32 19.21 14.12 22.08
N ASP A 33 20.38 13.72 21.60
CA ASP A 33 21.33 14.62 20.95
C ASP A 33 20.84 15.04 19.55
N ILE A 34 20.25 14.11 18.78
CA ILE A 34 19.53 14.46 17.54
C ILE A 34 18.40 15.44 17.86
N GLN A 35 17.62 15.17 18.91
CA GLN A 35 16.53 16.06 19.30
C GLN A 35 17.03 17.46 19.66
N ASP A 36 18.11 17.57 20.43
CA ASP A 36 18.70 18.87 20.80
C ASP A 36 19.22 19.62 19.57
N ALA A 37 19.83 18.91 18.59
CA ALA A 37 20.26 19.49 17.32
C ALA A 37 19.06 19.99 16.48
N LEU A 38 18.03 19.16 16.29
CA LEU A 38 16.85 19.50 15.49
C LEU A 38 15.98 20.59 16.11
N ASN A 39 15.96 20.72 17.45
CA ASN A 39 15.25 21.80 18.14
C ASN A 39 15.82 23.21 17.85
N THR A 40 16.95 23.31 17.13
CA THR A 40 17.49 24.58 16.64
C THR A 40 16.80 25.07 15.37
N LEU A 41 16.01 24.22 14.69
CA LEU A 41 15.29 24.57 13.48
C LEU A 41 14.17 25.57 13.76
N TRP A 42 13.98 26.48 12.81
CA TRP A 42 12.90 27.46 12.78
C TRP A 42 12.63 27.85 11.33
N PHE A 43 11.34 27.95 10.96
CA PHE A 43 10.91 28.41 9.64
C PHE A 43 9.93 29.57 9.77
N ASP A 44 10.03 30.54 8.87
CA ASP A 44 9.10 31.69 8.87
C ASP A 44 7.75 31.29 8.26
N GLU A 45 7.73 30.28 7.38
CA GLU A 45 6.53 29.69 6.80
C GLU A 45 5.81 28.80 7.83
N GLU A 46 4.62 29.22 8.29
CA GLU A 46 3.82 28.51 9.31
C GLU A 46 3.57 27.04 8.96
N GLU A 47 3.32 26.74 7.68
CA GLU A 47 3.10 25.38 7.18
C GLU A 47 4.33 24.48 7.36
N THR A 48 5.53 25.03 7.14
CA THR A 48 6.79 24.29 7.31
C THR A 48 7.16 24.18 8.78
N ASP A 49 6.99 25.26 9.56
CA ASP A 49 7.25 25.26 11.00
C ASP A 49 6.34 24.29 11.76
N ALA A 50 5.09 24.12 11.29
CA ALA A 50 4.15 23.15 11.81
C ALA A 50 4.63 21.69 11.69
N LEU A 51 5.53 21.37 10.74
CA LEU A 51 6.10 20.04 10.56
C LEU A 51 7.16 19.71 11.64
N ILE A 52 7.80 20.73 12.21
CA ILE A 52 8.90 20.58 13.19
C ILE A 52 8.47 20.90 14.63
N ARG A 53 7.18 20.73 14.96
CA ARG A 53 6.71 20.86 16.35
C ARG A 53 7.50 19.93 17.28
N PRO A 54 7.66 20.29 18.58
CA PRO A 54 8.51 19.52 19.50
C PRO A 54 8.21 18.01 19.58
N GLU A 55 6.94 17.59 19.47
CA GLU A 55 6.57 16.17 19.44
C GLU A 55 6.97 15.46 18.14
N MET A 56 6.96 16.19 17.01
CA MET A 56 7.43 15.67 15.72
C MET A 56 8.95 15.52 15.72
N ILE A 57 9.68 16.53 16.18
CA ILE A 57 11.14 16.42 16.37
C ILE A 57 11.48 15.25 17.29
N LYS A 58 10.77 15.11 18.41
CA LYS A 58 10.95 13.99 19.35
C LYS A 58 10.81 12.64 18.64
N THR A 59 9.74 12.46 17.86
CA THR A 59 9.47 11.20 17.15
C THR A 59 10.47 10.95 16.02
N LEU A 60 10.82 11.99 15.26
CA LEU A 60 11.82 11.92 14.18
C LEU A 60 13.20 11.54 14.73
N SER A 61 13.57 12.08 15.89
CA SER A 61 14.87 11.77 16.53
C SER A 61 14.96 10.30 16.94
N VAL A 62 13.88 9.73 17.47
CA VAL A 62 13.81 8.28 17.74
C VAL A 62 13.89 7.49 16.42
N TYR A 63 13.13 7.89 15.40
CA TYR A 63 13.09 7.23 14.09
C TYR A 63 14.47 7.17 13.42
N LEU A 64 15.21 8.28 13.38
CA LEU A 64 16.56 8.34 12.82
C LEU A 64 17.60 7.62 13.68
N THR A 65 17.40 7.52 14.99
CA THR A 65 18.26 6.71 15.85
C THR A 65 18.04 5.22 15.61
N CYS A 66 16.80 4.78 15.36
CA CYS A 66 16.52 3.40 14.98
C CYS A 66 17.21 2.99 13.66
N TYR A 67 17.44 3.94 12.75
CA TYR A 67 18.26 3.66 11.55
C TYR A 67 19.71 3.35 11.90
N LEU A 68 20.34 4.13 12.80
CA LEU A 68 21.69 3.80 13.29
C LEU A 68 21.72 2.42 13.95
N GLU A 69 20.75 2.13 14.80
CA GLU A 69 20.66 0.82 15.45
C GLU A 69 20.42 -0.32 14.46
N ASP A 70 19.63 -0.10 13.41
CA ASP A 70 19.36 -1.07 12.35
C ASP A 70 20.64 -1.43 11.56
N VAL A 71 21.43 -0.41 11.21
CA VAL A 71 22.72 -0.58 10.54
C VAL A 71 23.71 -1.30 11.46
N VAL A 72 23.94 -0.78 12.67
CA VAL A 72 24.93 -1.31 13.62
C VAL A 72 24.56 -2.72 14.08
N SER A 73 23.28 -2.96 14.36
CA SER A 73 22.80 -4.27 14.81
C SER A 73 22.54 -5.22 13.64
N GLY A 74 22.65 -4.78 12.38
CA GLY A 74 22.45 -5.64 11.21
C GLY A 74 21.05 -6.26 11.12
N THR A 75 20.00 -5.53 11.48
CA THR A 75 18.60 -6.00 11.37
C THR A 75 18.04 -5.92 9.95
N LYS A 76 18.73 -5.20 9.06
CA LYS A 76 18.50 -5.16 7.61
C LYS A 76 17.13 -4.61 7.19
N LEU A 77 16.52 -3.74 8.00
CA LEU A 77 15.20 -3.17 7.68
C LEU A 77 15.31 -2.14 6.54
N PHE A 78 16.24 -1.19 6.63
CA PHE A 78 16.48 -0.26 5.53
C PHE A 78 17.13 -0.93 4.31
N ASP A 79 17.96 -1.94 4.56
CA ASP A 79 18.55 -2.75 3.50
C ASP A 79 17.49 -3.46 2.65
N ALA A 80 16.43 -3.99 3.28
CA ALA A 80 15.29 -4.57 2.58
C ALA A 80 14.60 -3.54 1.67
N PHE A 81 14.40 -2.30 2.15
CA PHE A 81 13.86 -1.22 1.32
C PHE A 81 14.74 -0.95 0.09
N ARG A 82 16.06 -0.82 0.26
CA ARG A 82 17.00 -0.57 -0.85
C ARG A 82 17.01 -1.70 -1.87
N LYS A 83 16.99 -2.96 -1.43
CA LYS A 83 16.94 -4.13 -2.31
C LYS A 83 15.69 -4.14 -3.17
N GLU A 84 14.54 -3.86 -2.58
CA GLU A 84 13.27 -3.80 -3.32
C GLU A 84 13.24 -2.60 -4.27
N HIS A 85 13.75 -1.44 -3.84
CA HIS A 85 13.87 -0.28 -4.72
C HIS A 85 14.81 -0.57 -5.91
N GLN A 86 15.94 -1.22 -5.67
CA GLN A 86 16.89 -1.66 -6.70
C GLN A 86 16.26 -2.67 -7.66
N ALA A 87 15.48 -3.62 -7.14
CA ALA A 87 14.79 -4.61 -7.96
C ALA A 87 13.73 -3.97 -8.88
N LEU A 88 13.05 -2.92 -8.40
CA LEU A 88 12.01 -2.23 -9.16
C LEU A 88 12.57 -1.22 -10.18
N TYR A 89 13.58 -0.44 -9.80
CA TYR A 89 14.03 0.72 -10.57
C TYR A 89 15.47 0.64 -11.03
N GLY A 90 16.22 -0.40 -10.66
CA GLY A 90 17.64 -0.47 -10.95
C GLY A 90 18.47 0.58 -10.21
N LYS A 91 17.94 1.16 -9.13
CA LYS A 91 18.57 2.20 -8.30
C LYS A 91 18.47 1.87 -6.82
N MET A 92 19.46 2.23 -6.02
CA MET A 92 19.47 1.85 -4.60
C MET A 92 18.50 2.66 -3.74
N LEU A 93 18.31 3.93 -4.10
CA LEU A 93 17.50 4.88 -3.34
C LEU A 93 16.57 5.66 -4.25
N PRO A 94 15.40 6.09 -3.75
CA PRO A 94 14.56 7.02 -4.47
C PRO A 94 15.30 8.35 -4.64
N PHE A 95 15.05 9.01 -5.76
CA PHE A 95 15.56 10.34 -6.10
C PHE A 95 17.06 10.50 -6.36
N PHE A 96 17.85 9.44 -6.20
CA PHE A 96 19.28 9.46 -6.48
C PHE A 96 19.60 8.60 -7.70
N GLU A 97 20.52 9.09 -8.52
CA GLU A 97 21.19 8.26 -9.51
C GLU A 97 22.36 7.54 -8.82
N ASP A 98 22.50 6.23 -9.00
CA ASP A 98 23.59 5.46 -8.36
C ASP A 98 24.97 6.03 -8.70
N ALA A 99 25.14 6.55 -9.92
CA ALA A 99 26.38 7.20 -10.35
C ALA A 99 26.71 8.51 -9.60
N ALA A 100 25.72 9.12 -8.93
CA ALA A 100 25.87 10.33 -8.12
C ALA A 100 26.11 10.02 -6.63
N LEU A 101 25.99 8.76 -6.20
CA LEU A 101 26.27 8.30 -4.84
C LEU A 101 27.77 8.09 -4.63
N THR A 102 28.54 9.18 -4.68
CA THR A 102 29.98 9.17 -4.37
C THR A 102 30.18 8.97 -2.87
N ASP A 103 31.04 8.03 -2.48
CA ASP A 103 31.32 7.67 -1.07
C ASP A 103 30.11 7.12 -0.29
N TYR A 104 29.18 6.46 -1.00
CA TYR A 104 28.06 5.75 -0.39
C TYR A 104 28.41 4.28 -0.14
N TYR A 105 28.31 3.83 1.11
CA TYR A 105 28.56 2.44 1.51
C TYR A 105 27.28 1.86 2.12
N PRO A 106 26.61 0.88 1.46
CA PRO A 106 25.32 0.38 1.93
C PRO A 106 25.34 -0.22 3.34
N GLU A 107 26.47 -0.77 3.76
CA GLU A 107 26.72 -1.33 5.08
C GLU A 107 26.92 -0.28 6.18
N ASP A 108 27.14 0.98 5.81
CA ASP A 108 27.40 2.09 6.72
C ASP A 108 26.20 3.04 6.81
N ILE A 109 26.29 4.04 7.70
CA ILE A 109 25.33 5.14 7.71
C ILE A 109 25.64 6.17 6.62
N ASN A 110 24.61 6.61 5.90
CA ASN A 110 24.76 7.56 4.80
C ASN A 110 23.82 8.77 4.94
N PRO A 111 24.25 9.99 4.57
CA PRO A 111 23.37 11.16 4.64
C PRO A 111 22.19 11.04 3.66
N GLN A 112 22.37 10.34 2.53
CA GLN A 112 21.28 10.07 1.58
C GLN A 112 20.19 9.19 2.19
N ASP A 113 20.56 8.21 3.03
CA ASP A 113 19.61 7.38 3.75
C ASP A 113 18.80 8.23 4.74
N VAL A 114 19.47 9.10 5.51
CA VAL A 114 18.82 10.05 6.44
C VAL A 114 17.85 10.97 5.71
N LEU A 115 18.19 11.46 4.51
CA LEU A 115 17.31 12.27 3.68
C LEU A 115 16.06 11.49 3.27
N VAL A 116 16.22 10.28 2.74
CA VAL A 116 15.09 9.42 2.31
C VAL A 116 14.20 9.08 3.50
N LEU A 117 14.79 8.70 4.63
CA LEU A 117 14.10 8.40 5.88
C LEU A 117 13.34 9.62 6.43
N SER A 118 13.93 10.81 6.36
CA SER A 118 13.26 12.05 6.76
C SER A 118 12.10 12.38 5.83
N TRP A 119 12.29 12.21 4.51
CA TRP A 119 11.21 12.38 3.53
C TRP A 119 10.06 11.41 3.81
N LEU A 120 10.34 10.12 4.01
CA LEU A 120 9.34 9.12 4.36
C LEU A 120 8.60 9.51 5.65
N PHE A 121 9.35 9.85 6.71
CA PHE A 121 8.79 10.22 8.00
C PHE A 121 7.76 11.34 7.90
N PHE A 122 8.10 12.42 7.18
CA PHE A 122 7.21 13.58 7.06
C PHE A 122 6.08 13.32 6.08
N SER A 123 6.34 12.68 4.92
CA SER A 123 5.32 12.40 3.90
C SER A 123 4.24 11.44 4.40
N GLU A 124 4.60 10.42 5.19
CA GLU A 124 3.62 9.49 5.77
C GLU A 124 2.69 10.15 6.79
N ARG A 125 3.23 11.09 7.57
CA ARG A 125 2.48 11.81 8.62
C ARG A 125 1.67 12.99 8.07
N ASN A 126 2.00 13.42 6.85
CA ASN A 126 1.34 14.52 6.16
C ASN A 126 0.97 14.07 4.74
N PRO A 127 0.09 13.06 4.58
CA PRO A 127 -0.20 12.44 3.28
C PRO A 127 -0.88 13.39 2.28
N HIS A 128 -1.34 14.56 2.74
CA HIS A 128 -1.94 15.61 1.93
C HIS A 128 -0.93 16.65 1.43
N LEU A 129 0.33 16.53 1.84
CA LEU A 129 1.42 17.42 1.45
C LEU A 129 2.43 16.65 0.60
N PHE A 130 2.98 17.36 -0.37
CA PHE A 130 4.15 16.92 -1.10
C PHE A 130 5.38 17.62 -0.53
N LEU A 131 6.42 16.84 -0.23
CA LEU A 131 7.69 17.37 0.23
C LEU A 131 8.73 17.19 -0.86
N ASP A 132 9.34 18.31 -1.25
CA ASP A 132 10.47 18.30 -2.15
C ASP A 132 11.73 17.84 -1.43
N LYS A 133 12.42 16.84 -2.00
CA LYS A 133 13.71 16.33 -1.51
C LYS A 133 14.79 17.41 -1.41
N GLU A 134 14.73 18.42 -2.28
CA GLU A 134 15.67 19.55 -2.31
C GLU A 134 15.22 20.71 -1.40
N GLY A 135 14.07 20.54 -0.75
CA GLY A 135 13.50 21.49 0.18
C GLY A 135 14.41 21.71 1.39
N ARG A 136 14.46 22.97 1.84
CA ARG A 136 15.30 23.41 2.97
C ARG A 136 15.08 22.60 4.25
N LEU A 137 13.85 22.17 4.52
CA LEU A 137 13.53 21.33 5.67
C LEU A 137 14.34 20.03 5.67
N LEU A 138 14.29 19.28 4.57
CA LEU A 138 14.96 17.99 4.48
C LEU A 138 16.47 18.14 4.46
N ALA A 139 17.00 19.15 3.79
CA ALA A 139 18.44 19.47 3.82
C ALA A 139 18.93 19.70 5.26
N LEU A 140 18.27 20.60 6.01
CA LEU A 140 18.71 20.93 7.37
C LEU A 140 18.52 19.77 8.36
N VAL A 141 17.42 19.01 8.25
CA VAL A 141 17.23 17.80 9.07
C VAL A 141 18.33 16.78 8.78
N THR A 142 18.65 16.57 7.52
CA THR A 142 19.70 15.62 7.10
C THR A 142 21.05 16.03 7.68
N ASP A 143 21.46 17.29 7.48
CA ASP A 143 22.76 17.79 7.95
C ASP A 143 22.89 17.66 9.47
N LEU A 144 21.87 18.10 10.22
CA LEU A 144 21.90 18.11 11.68
C LEU A 144 21.84 16.71 12.28
N ALA A 145 20.95 15.86 11.78
CA ALA A 145 20.81 14.51 12.32
C ALA A 145 21.99 13.63 11.93
N TYR A 146 22.44 13.69 10.66
CA TYR A 146 23.57 12.88 10.19
C TYR A 146 24.86 13.20 10.95
N ALA A 147 25.13 14.48 11.25
CA ALA A 147 26.30 14.86 12.05
C ALA A 147 26.33 14.20 13.43
N VAL A 148 25.17 14.04 14.08
CA VAL A 148 25.07 13.32 15.37
C VAL A 148 25.25 11.81 15.15
N LEU A 149 24.62 11.24 14.11
CA LEU A 149 24.78 9.81 13.82
C LEU A 149 26.24 9.43 13.53
N GLU A 150 26.95 10.26 12.75
CA GLU A 150 28.36 10.10 12.41
C GLU A 150 29.26 10.10 13.67
N GLU A 151 28.99 10.98 14.63
CA GLU A 151 29.73 11.04 15.90
C GLU A 151 29.64 9.73 16.69
N TYR A 152 28.47 9.08 16.67
CA TYR A 152 28.21 7.89 17.48
C TYR A 152 28.48 6.57 16.76
N TYR A 153 28.49 6.55 15.42
CA TYR A 153 28.53 5.32 14.60
C TYR A 153 29.62 4.33 15.02
N GLU A 154 30.87 4.77 15.13
CA GLU A 154 32.03 3.93 15.46
C GLU A 154 32.00 3.36 16.89
N THR A 155 31.16 3.90 17.77
CA THR A 155 31.07 3.51 19.19
C THR A 155 29.75 2.85 19.54
N ALA A 156 28.82 2.79 18.59
CA ALA A 156 27.49 2.25 18.81
C ALA A 156 27.54 0.75 19.11
N PRO A 157 26.90 0.28 20.19
CA PRO A 157 26.86 -1.14 20.52
C PRO A 157 25.79 -1.86 19.70
N GLU A 158 26.09 -3.09 19.27
CA GLU A 158 25.09 -3.98 18.68
C GLU A 158 23.97 -4.31 19.69
N ASN A 159 22.72 -4.21 19.26
CA ASN A 159 21.57 -4.64 20.04
C ASN A 159 21.21 -6.11 19.73
N THR A 160 21.89 -7.03 20.41
CA THR A 160 21.65 -8.48 20.28
C THR A 160 20.21 -8.93 20.62
N LEU A 161 19.50 -8.18 21.48
CA LEU A 161 18.10 -8.48 21.78
C LEU A 161 17.20 -8.14 20.59
N LEU A 162 17.42 -6.98 19.96
CA LEU A 162 16.70 -6.58 18.75
C LEU A 162 16.96 -7.58 17.60
N GLN A 163 18.23 -7.94 17.38
CA GLN A 163 18.61 -8.97 16.38
C GLN A 163 17.82 -10.26 16.59
N LYS A 164 17.74 -10.74 17.83
CA LYS A 164 17.00 -11.97 18.16
C LYS A 164 15.52 -11.83 17.86
N GLU A 165 14.92 -10.68 18.15
CA GLU A 165 13.50 -10.46 17.84
C GLU A 165 13.22 -10.46 16.33
N TYR A 166 14.17 -9.99 15.51
CA TYR A 166 14.08 -10.01 14.04
C TYR A 166 14.82 -11.17 13.38
N THR A 167 14.97 -12.29 14.09
CA THR A 167 15.47 -13.54 13.52
C THR A 167 14.35 -14.56 13.42
N LEU A 168 14.12 -15.07 12.20
CA LEU A 168 13.22 -16.19 11.96
C LEU A 168 13.97 -17.51 12.11
N ALA A 169 13.35 -18.49 12.79
CA ALA A 169 13.90 -19.84 12.90
C ALA A 169 13.79 -20.59 11.56
N THR A 170 14.80 -21.39 11.23
CA THR A 170 14.85 -22.14 9.96
C THR A 170 13.77 -23.21 9.85
N ASP A 171 13.36 -23.79 10.99
CA ASP A 171 12.33 -24.81 11.13
C ASP A 171 10.97 -24.23 11.55
N ALA A 172 10.79 -22.91 11.44
CA ALA A 172 9.56 -22.23 11.82
C ALA A 172 8.34 -22.78 11.05
N ASN A 173 7.30 -23.13 11.79
CA ASN A 173 6.02 -23.55 11.22
C ASN A 173 5.19 -22.34 10.76
N TYR A 174 4.03 -22.62 10.17
CA TYR A 174 3.12 -21.59 9.63
C TYR A 174 2.83 -20.45 10.60
N LEU A 175 2.43 -20.77 11.84
CA LEU A 175 2.05 -19.76 12.82
C LEU A 175 3.26 -18.94 13.27
N GLU A 176 4.44 -19.57 13.36
CA GLU A 176 5.68 -18.88 13.71
C GLU A 176 6.10 -17.91 12.61
N VAL A 177 6.05 -18.32 11.33
CA VAL A 177 6.33 -17.46 10.17
C VAL A 177 5.35 -16.28 10.09
N ARG A 178 4.04 -16.55 10.21
CA ARG A 178 3.00 -15.51 10.17
C ARG A 178 3.16 -14.51 11.32
N ASN A 179 3.38 -14.99 12.54
CA ASN A 179 3.55 -14.12 13.71
C ASN A 179 4.86 -13.34 13.66
N TYR A 180 5.94 -13.93 13.15
CA TYR A 180 7.18 -13.23 12.88
C TYR A 180 6.97 -12.09 11.88
N ALA A 181 6.29 -12.35 10.77
CA ALA A 181 6.06 -11.34 9.74
C ALA A 181 5.20 -10.17 10.24
N GLU A 182 4.12 -10.46 10.96
CA GLU A 182 3.32 -9.41 11.59
C GLU A 182 4.15 -8.63 12.63
N LYS A 183 4.97 -9.30 13.44
CA LYS A 183 5.83 -8.64 14.43
C LYS A 183 6.80 -7.66 13.76
N VAL A 184 7.51 -8.09 12.71
CA VAL A 184 8.44 -7.23 11.98
C VAL A 184 7.72 -5.99 11.45
N ILE A 185 6.60 -6.15 10.75
CA ILE A 185 5.87 -5.02 10.15
C ILE A 185 5.24 -4.09 11.18
N ALA A 186 4.72 -4.63 12.27
CA ALA A 186 4.02 -3.85 13.29
C ALA A 186 4.97 -3.09 14.23
N THR A 187 6.25 -3.47 14.28
CA THR A 187 7.19 -2.92 15.28
C THR A 187 8.42 -2.24 14.71
N ASN A 188 8.75 -2.42 13.43
CA ASN A 188 9.93 -1.75 12.88
C ASN A 188 9.69 -0.25 12.69
N TYR A 189 10.76 0.54 12.76
CA TYR A 189 10.69 2.00 12.73
C TYR A 189 10.12 2.54 11.41
N ILE A 190 10.33 1.86 10.28
CA ILE A 190 9.91 2.31 8.95
C ILE A 190 8.40 2.14 8.76
N THR A 191 7.82 0.97 9.08
CA THR A 191 6.41 0.65 8.79
C THR A 191 5.50 0.65 10.01
N GLY A 192 6.02 0.47 11.22
CA GLY A 192 5.24 0.14 12.41
C GLY A 192 4.18 1.19 12.76
N GLY A 193 4.56 2.47 12.71
CA GLY A 193 3.64 3.58 12.99
C GLY A 193 2.46 3.64 12.02
N TYR A 194 2.72 3.54 10.72
CA TYR A 194 1.67 3.56 9.69
C TYR A 194 0.78 2.32 9.76
N TYR A 195 1.40 1.14 9.88
CA TYR A 195 0.70 -0.14 10.00
C TYR A 195 -0.24 -0.17 11.21
N TYR A 196 0.24 0.26 12.39
CA TYR A 196 -0.56 0.25 13.62
C TYR A 196 -1.75 1.20 13.54
N ASN A 197 -1.56 2.42 13.03
CA ASN A 197 -2.65 3.38 12.88
C ASN A 197 -3.75 2.86 11.96
N SER A 198 -3.37 2.27 10.83
CA SER A 198 -4.34 1.66 9.90
C SER A 198 -5.03 0.45 10.53
N LEU A 199 -4.29 -0.42 11.24
CA LEU A 199 -4.88 -1.57 11.93
C LEU A 199 -5.91 -1.14 12.98
N MET A 200 -5.62 -0.10 13.77
CA MET A 200 -6.57 0.41 14.76
C MET A 200 -7.85 0.94 14.10
N GLN A 201 -7.74 1.65 12.98
CA GLN A 201 -8.91 2.07 12.20
C GLN A 201 -9.75 0.88 11.74
N HIS A 202 -9.11 -0.20 11.25
CA HIS A 202 -9.84 -1.42 10.87
C HIS A 202 -10.48 -2.13 12.07
N MET A 203 -9.83 -2.14 13.23
CA MET A 203 -10.41 -2.67 14.48
C MET A 203 -11.65 -1.88 14.92
N ASP A 204 -11.62 -0.55 14.76
CA ASP A 204 -12.76 0.32 15.04
C ASP A 204 -13.90 0.10 14.04
N ILE A 205 -13.59 0.02 12.74
CA ILE A 205 -14.58 -0.25 11.66
C ILE A 205 -15.24 -1.61 11.87
N ALA A 206 -14.49 -2.62 12.29
CA ALA A 206 -15.00 -3.94 12.62
C ALA A 206 -15.87 -3.96 13.89
N ASP A 207 -16.07 -2.82 14.55
CA ASP A 207 -16.95 -2.66 15.70
C ASP A 207 -16.60 -3.64 16.84
N LEU A 208 -15.31 -3.96 17.00
CA LEU A 208 -14.85 -5.01 17.92
C LEU A 208 -15.29 -4.77 19.37
N GLY A 209 -15.50 -3.51 19.75
CA GLY A 209 -16.08 -3.12 21.04
C GLY A 209 -17.43 -3.77 21.36
N ARG A 210 -18.23 -4.14 20.36
CA ARG A 210 -19.53 -4.81 20.53
C ARG A 210 -19.41 -6.25 21.02
N TYR A 211 -18.26 -6.88 20.80
CA TYR A 211 -18.01 -8.27 21.15
C TYR A 211 -17.28 -8.45 22.49
N GLN A 212 -17.04 -7.37 23.25
CA GLN A 212 -16.35 -7.43 24.54
C GLN A 212 -17.00 -8.37 25.56
N HIS A 213 -18.29 -8.67 25.42
CA HIS A 213 -19.03 -9.59 26.29
C HIS A 213 -18.89 -11.07 25.90
N ASP A 214 -18.34 -11.38 24.72
CA ASP A 214 -18.01 -12.74 24.27
C ASP A 214 -16.52 -12.81 23.94
N PRO A 215 -15.67 -13.20 24.91
CA PRO A 215 -14.23 -13.26 24.71
C PRO A 215 -13.78 -14.19 23.58
N ALA A 216 -14.52 -15.28 23.31
CA ALA A 216 -14.16 -16.23 22.27
C ALA A 216 -14.39 -15.60 20.88
N TYR A 217 -15.56 -14.98 20.70
CA TYR A 217 -15.89 -14.31 19.46
C TYR A 217 -15.00 -13.07 19.21
N LEU A 218 -14.74 -12.27 20.25
CA LEU A 218 -13.81 -11.14 20.16
C LEU A 218 -12.41 -11.57 19.71
N ASN A 219 -11.88 -12.67 20.27
CA ASN A 219 -10.57 -13.18 19.88
C ASN A 219 -10.55 -13.65 18.42
N GLN A 220 -11.58 -14.35 17.97
CA GLN A 220 -11.70 -14.80 16.57
C GLN A 220 -11.76 -13.62 15.60
N MET A 221 -12.58 -12.61 15.89
CA MET A 221 -12.71 -11.42 15.05
C MET A 221 -11.44 -10.57 15.08
N THR A 222 -10.80 -10.43 16.25
CA THR A 222 -9.51 -9.73 16.36
C THR A 222 -8.44 -10.42 15.52
N PHE A 223 -8.35 -11.75 15.58
CA PHE A 223 -7.43 -12.52 14.74
C PHE A 223 -7.72 -12.27 13.27
N ARG A 224 -8.98 -12.39 12.83
CA ARG A 224 -9.38 -12.18 11.43
C ARG A 224 -9.03 -10.77 10.93
N VAL A 225 -9.36 -9.72 11.68
CA VAL A 225 -9.04 -8.33 11.29
C VAL A 225 -7.53 -8.15 11.16
N ARG A 226 -6.74 -8.66 12.11
CA ARG A 226 -5.27 -8.59 12.05
C ARG A 226 -4.71 -9.37 10.87
N ASP A 227 -5.25 -10.55 10.59
CA ASP A 227 -4.80 -11.40 9.49
C ASP A 227 -5.15 -10.79 8.13
N ASN A 228 -6.35 -10.23 7.99
CA ASN A 228 -6.76 -9.49 6.79
C ASN A 228 -5.88 -8.28 6.56
N HIS A 229 -5.64 -7.49 7.62
CA HIS A 229 -4.78 -6.33 7.54
C HIS A 229 -3.36 -6.72 7.12
N PHE A 230 -2.73 -7.67 7.80
CA PHE A 230 -1.40 -8.16 7.42
C PHE A 230 -1.32 -8.60 5.95
N THR A 231 -2.31 -9.38 5.50
CA THR A 231 -2.31 -9.99 4.17
C THR A 231 -2.51 -8.96 3.04
N PHE A 232 -3.45 -8.03 3.22
CA PHE A 232 -3.89 -7.14 2.15
C PHE A 232 -3.33 -5.73 2.23
N PHE A 233 -2.79 -5.34 3.39
CA PHE A 233 -2.21 -4.01 3.55
C PHE A 233 -1.00 -3.82 2.63
N ARG A 234 -1.05 -2.72 1.87
CA ARG A 234 0.02 -2.27 0.99
C ARG A 234 0.75 -1.10 1.65
N LEU A 235 2.03 -1.32 1.91
CA LEU A 235 2.92 -0.32 2.49
C LEU A 235 3.06 0.88 1.53
N HIS A 236 3.17 2.09 2.08
CA HIS A 236 3.62 3.26 1.30
C HIS A 236 5.05 3.05 0.75
N LEU A 237 5.81 2.14 1.36
CA LEU A 237 7.07 1.65 0.80
C LEU A 237 6.78 0.78 -0.44
N LEU A 238 6.92 1.40 -1.62
CA LEU A 238 6.93 0.72 -2.92
C LEU A 238 5.63 -0.04 -3.28
N ALA A 239 4.54 0.22 -2.57
CA ALA A 239 3.28 -0.51 -2.68
C ALA A 239 3.45 -2.04 -2.49
N LEU A 240 4.40 -2.45 -1.63
CA LEU A 240 4.62 -3.85 -1.28
C LEU A 240 3.56 -4.33 -0.28
N ARG A 241 3.20 -5.61 -0.35
CA ARG A 241 2.52 -6.30 0.76
C ARG A 241 3.47 -6.38 1.94
N SER A 242 2.88 -6.42 3.14
CA SER A 242 3.60 -6.70 4.40
C SER A 242 4.54 -7.91 4.26
N CYS A 243 4.07 -8.99 3.64
CA CYS A 243 4.85 -10.22 3.49
C CYS A 243 6.02 -10.11 2.51
N GLU A 244 5.87 -9.31 1.44
CA GLU A 244 6.93 -9.07 0.45
C GLU A 244 8.09 -8.30 1.10
N PHE A 245 7.78 -7.25 1.86
CA PHE A 245 8.79 -6.48 2.59
C PHE A 245 9.51 -7.32 3.66
N VAL A 246 8.77 -8.13 4.44
CA VAL A 246 9.40 -9.03 5.44
C VAL A 246 10.28 -10.07 4.77
N ALA A 247 9.87 -10.63 3.63
CA ALA A 247 10.70 -11.58 2.91
C ALA A 247 12.05 -10.96 2.51
N ALA A 248 12.09 -9.67 2.17
CA ALA A 248 13.31 -8.94 1.83
C ALA A 248 14.25 -8.69 3.03
N THR A 249 13.77 -8.76 4.27
CA THR A 249 14.63 -8.68 5.48
C THR A 249 15.31 -10.02 5.79
N VAL A 250 14.81 -11.11 5.22
CA VAL A 250 15.30 -12.47 5.41
C VAL A 250 16.18 -12.89 4.22
N ASP A 251 17.28 -13.60 4.48
CA ASP A 251 18.16 -14.11 3.41
C ASP A 251 17.39 -14.96 2.39
N THR A 252 17.68 -14.80 1.10
CA THR A 252 17.02 -15.56 0.03
C THR A 252 17.26 -17.06 0.12
N ASN A 253 18.32 -17.50 0.81
CA ASN A 253 18.60 -18.92 1.07
C ASN A 253 17.89 -19.46 2.33
N HIS A 254 17.18 -18.61 3.08
CA HIS A 254 16.44 -19.07 4.25
C HIS A 254 15.31 -20.03 3.83
N PRO A 255 15.11 -21.19 4.49
CA PRO A 255 14.12 -22.18 4.07
C PRO A 255 12.68 -21.63 3.98
N GLN A 256 12.38 -20.62 4.79
CA GLN A 256 11.06 -19.98 4.85
C GLN A 256 10.93 -18.72 3.97
N HIS A 257 11.96 -18.33 3.20
CA HIS A 257 11.92 -17.10 2.38
C HIS A 257 10.73 -17.11 1.40
N GLU A 258 10.57 -18.18 0.63
CA GLU A 258 9.45 -18.30 -0.32
C GLU A 258 8.09 -18.41 0.36
N ASN A 259 8.01 -19.11 1.51
CA ASN A 259 6.76 -19.19 2.28
C ASN A 259 6.37 -17.81 2.84
N LEU A 260 7.33 -17.02 3.33
CA LEU A 260 7.12 -15.64 3.75
C LEU A 260 6.59 -14.80 2.58
N ARG A 261 7.24 -14.86 1.42
CA ARG A 261 6.84 -14.07 0.25
C ARG A 261 5.43 -14.43 -0.23
N THR A 262 5.09 -15.71 -0.27
CA THR A 262 3.86 -16.21 -0.89
C THR A 262 2.64 -16.25 0.04
N ILE A 263 2.81 -16.11 1.37
CA ILE A 263 1.68 -16.09 2.32
C ILE A 263 0.60 -15.03 1.97
N GLY A 264 1.01 -13.94 1.32
CA GLY A 264 0.11 -12.88 0.85
C GLY A 264 -0.79 -13.28 -0.32
N ASN A 265 -0.54 -14.42 -0.98
CA ASN A 265 -1.42 -14.98 -2.02
C ASN A 265 -2.58 -15.79 -1.41
N ARG A 266 -3.11 -15.27 -0.29
CA ARG A 266 -4.28 -15.82 0.37
C ARG A 266 -5.48 -15.76 -0.58
N ILE A 267 -6.32 -16.78 -0.49
CA ILE A 267 -7.61 -16.85 -1.18
C ILE A 267 -8.70 -16.82 -0.13
N ASP A 268 -9.59 -15.84 -0.22
CA ASP A 268 -10.79 -15.68 0.59
C ASP A 268 -12.04 -15.82 -0.29
N SER A 269 -12.49 -17.06 -0.50
CA SER A 269 -13.53 -17.36 -1.49
C SER A 269 -14.37 -18.58 -1.11
N PHE A 270 -15.29 -18.96 -1.99
CA PHE A 270 -16.15 -20.12 -1.87
C PHE A 270 -15.58 -21.37 -2.54
N PHE A 271 -15.69 -22.48 -1.83
CA PHE A 271 -15.19 -23.78 -2.22
C PHE A 271 -16.25 -24.86 -2.07
N GLU A 272 -16.21 -25.84 -2.96
CA GLU A 272 -16.96 -27.09 -2.85
C GLU A 272 -16.04 -28.18 -2.29
N PHE A 273 -16.43 -28.80 -1.19
CA PHE A 273 -15.71 -29.94 -0.63
C PHE A 273 -15.89 -31.19 -1.49
N LYS A 274 -14.79 -31.90 -1.76
CA LYS A 274 -14.79 -33.13 -2.55
C LYS A 274 -14.56 -34.38 -1.71
N LYS A 275 -13.46 -34.42 -0.97
CA LYS A 275 -13.06 -35.55 -0.12
C LYS A 275 -11.91 -35.17 0.79
N VAL A 276 -11.64 -36.01 1.79
CA VAL A 276 -10.35 -36.04 2.48
C VAL A 276 -9.48 -37.16 1.90
N GLU A 277 -8.24 -36.84 1.54
CA GLU A 277 -7.24 -37.81 1.09
C GLU A 277 -5.89 -37.50 1.74
N GLU A 278 -5.26 -38.50 2.35
CA GLU A 278 -3.94 -38.38 3.00
C GLU A 278 -3.81 -37.23 4.02
N GLY A 279 -4.88 -36.93 4.75
CA GLY A 279 -4.90 -35.83 5.74
C GLY A 279 -5.00 -34.43 5.12
N ARG A 280 -5.46 -34.34 3.87
CA ARG A 280 -5.74 -33.09 3.15
C ARG A 280 -7.17 -33.06 2.64
N LEU A 281 -7.80 -31.90 2.70
CA LEU A 281 -9.09 -31.63 2.10
C LEU A 281 -8.87 -31.27 0.64
N GLU A 282 -9.54 -32.00 -0.26
CA GLU A 282 -9.67 -31.60 -1.65
C GLU A 282 -10.86 -30.65 -1.80
N LEU A 283 -10.57 -29.40 -2.15
CA LEU A 283 -11.54 -28.33 -2.29
C LEU A 283 -11.53 -27.80 -3.72
N LYS A 284 -12.70 -27.64 -4.32
CA LYS A 284 -12.84 -27.02 -5.64
C LYS A 284 -13.27 -25.56 -5.49
N HIS A 285 -12.43 -24.63 -5.93
CA HIS A 285 -12.79 -23.21 -5.98
C HIS A 285 -13.98 -23.01 -6.92
N LEU A 286 -15.04 -22.35 -6.46
CA LEU A 286 -16.31 -22.30 -7.21
C LEU A 286 -16.22 -21.48 -8.49
N THR A 287 -15.45 -20.39 -8.49
CA THR A 287 -15.38 -19.45 -9.62
C THR A 287 -14.51 -19.98 -10.76
N THR A 288 -13.33 -20.52 -10.46
CA THR A 288 -12.39 -21.01 -11.50
C THR A 288 -12.46 -22.52 -11.72
N GLY A 289 -12.98 -23.27 -10.75
CA GLY A 289 -13.00 -24.73 -10.78
C GLY A 289 -11.67 -25.40 -10.42
N GLU A 290 -10.64 -24.64 -10.04
CA GLU A 290 -9.34 -25.16 -9.62
C GLU A 290 -9.43 -25.95 -8.30
N ILE A 291 -8.53 -26.92 -8.14
CA ILE A 291 -8.50 -27.81 -6.99
C ILE A 291 -7.40 -27.39 -6.01
N PHE A 292 -7.76 -27.25 -4.74
CA PHE A 292 -6.87 -26.90 -3.65
C PHE A 292 -6.77 -28.06 -2.67
N LEU A 293 -5.55 -28.33 -2.20
CA LEU A 293 -5.28 -29.33 -1.17
C LEU A 293 -4.93 -28.63 0.13
N VAL A 294 -5.90 -28.55 1.04
CA VAL A 294 -5.77 -27.87 2.33
C VAL A 294 -5.42 -28.88 3.42
N ASN A 295 -4.37 -28.62 4.20
CA ASN A 295 -3.97 -29.53 5.27
C ASN A 295 -5.05 -29.59 6.35
N GLN A 296 -5.53 -30.80 6.65
CA GLN A 296 -6.59 -31.01 7.65
C GLN A 296 -6.15 -30.56 9.04
N ASN A 297 -4.86 -30.68 9.38
CA ASN A 297 -4.32 -30.26 10.67
C ASN A 297 -4.31 -28.73 10.87
N SER A 298 -4.53 -27.94 9.81
CA SER A 298 -4.71 -26.48 9.90
C SER A 298 -6.14 -26.10 10.35
N ILE A 299 -7.08 -27.05 10.32
CA ILE A 299 -8.49 -26.82 10.63
C ILE A 299 -8.81 -27.43 12.00
N GLN A 300 -9.09 -26.57 12.98
CA GLN A 300 -9.41 -27.03 14.32
C GLN A 300 -10.76 -27.77 14.33
N ASN A 301 -10.78 -28.97 14.91
CA ASN A 301 -11.98 -29.81 15.07
C ASN A 301 -12.72 -30.13 13.76
N PHE A 302 -12.00 -30.25 12.64
CA PHE A 302 -12.64 -30.61 11.36
C PHE A 302 -13.40 -31.93 11.44
N GLN A 303 -14.66 -31.90 10.99
CA GLN A 303 -15.50 -33.07 10.79
C GLN A 303 -15.81 -33.21 9.31
N GLU A 304 -15.52 -34.37 8.74
CA GLU A 304 -15.78 -34.62 7.33
C GLU A 304 -17.28 -34.56 7.02
N PRO A 305 -17.71 -33.73 6.05
CA PRO A 305 -19.10 -33.66 5.63
C PRO A 305 -19.63 -35.01 5.13
N THR A 306 -20.90 -35.31 5.42
CA THR A 306 -21.58 -36.53 4.97
C THR A 306 -22.28 -36.37 3.60
N ALA A 307 -22.32 -35.15 3.07
CA ALA A 307 -22.88 -34.78 1.79
C ALA A 307 -22.04 -33.66 1.15
N ASP A 308 -22.34 -33.33 -0.12
CA ASP A 308 -21.73 -32.19 -0.82
C ASP A 308 -21.94 -30.92 0.01
N GLN A 309 -20.83 -30.33 0.49
CA GLN A 309 -20.84 -29.15 1.35
C GLN A 309 -20.09 -28.01 0.66
N LEU A 310 -20.67 -26.81 0.72
CA LEU A 310 -20.02 -25.58 0.29
C LEU A 310 -19.46 -24.85 1.51
N PHE A 311 -18.29 -24.26 1.34
CA PHE A 311 -17.62 -23.48 2.37
C PHE A 311 -17.21 -22.12 1.83
N TYR A 312 -17.36 -21.07 2.63
CA TYR A 312 -16.48 -19.92 2.53
C TYR A 312 -15.22 -20.20 3.35
N MET A 313 -14.03 -20.00 2.77
CA MET A 313 -12.75 -20.28 3.41
C MET A 313 -11.70 -19.22 3.09
N GLU A 314 -10.86 -18.92 4.07
CA GLU A 314 -9.68 -18.05 3.97
C GLU A 314 -8.42 -18.94 4.04
N ILE A 315 -7.81 -19.26 2.90
CA ILE A 315 -6.69 -20.20 2.78
C ILE A 315 -5.42 -19.54 2.27
N VAL A 316 -4.25 -19.95 2.80
CA VAL A 316 -2.93 -19.43 2.43
C VAL A 316 -2.03 -20.51 1.87
N PRO A 317 -1.12 -20.20 0.94
CA PRO A 317 -0.07 -21.13 0.52
C PRO A 317 0.83 -21.49 1.70
N TRP A 318 1.18 -22.77 1.81
CA TRP A 318 2.15 -23.24 2.80
C TRP A 318 2.84 -24.52 2.34
N GLU A 319 4.16 -24.48 2.16
CA GLU A 319 5.02 -25.64 1.84
C GLU A 319 4.50 -26.50 0.66
N GLY A 320 4.07 -25.84 -0.43
CA GLY A 320 3.52 -26.51 -1.62
C GLY A 320 2.11 -27.07 -1.45
N THR A 321 1.44 -26.72 -0.36
CA THR A 321 0.03 -27.04 -0.04
C THR A 321 -0.69 -25.76 0.42
N TRP A 322 -1.81 -25.92 1.13
CA TRP A 322 -2.60 -24.82 1.65
C TRP A 322 -2.96 -25.03 3.13
N ASN A 323 -2.98 -23.95 3.91
CA ASN A 323 -3.48 -23.96 5.28
C ASN A 323 -4.70 -23.03 5.39
N LEU A 324 -5.61 -23.34 6.32
CA LEU A 324 -6.61 -22.38 6.77
C LEU A 324 -5.91 -21.25 7.56
N SER A 325 -6.15 -20.00 7.16
CA SER A 325 -5.75 -18.80 7.90
C SER A 325 -6.89 -17.80 7.94
N GLY A 326 -7.75 -17.96 8.94
CA GLY A 326 -8.93 -17.13 9.12
C GLY A 326 -10.19 -17.97 9.35
N MET A 327 -11.27 -17.60 8.66
CA MET A 327 -12.57 -18.24 8.82
C MET A 327 -12.80 -19.40 7.85
N MET A 328 -13.49 -20.40 8.35
CA MET A 328 -14.16 -21.44 7.57
C MET A 328 -15.62 -21.46 8.00
N SER A 329 -16.56 -21.42 7.06
CA SER A 329 -17.99 -21.45 7.37
C SER A 329 -18.75 -22.20 6.29
N ALA A 330 -19.64 -23.10 6.70
CA ALA A 330 -20.59 -23.73 5.80
C ALA A 330 -21.54 -22.68 5.23
N VAL A 331 -21.79 -22.72 3.93
CA VAL A 331 -22.67 -21.78 3.23
C VAL A 331 -23.67 -22.53 2.36
N GLU A 332 -24.83 -21.92 2.15
CA GLU A 332 -25.86 -22.42 1.23
C GLU A 332 -25.71 -21.75 -0.15
N ARG A 333 -26.17 -22.42 -1.22
CA ARG A 333 -25.99 -21.92 -2.60
C ARG A 333 -26.63 -20.56 -2.85
N ASP A 334 -27.72 -20.23 -2.16
CA ASP A 334 -28.43 -18.95 -2.28
C ASP A 334 -27.72 -17.78 -1.58
N GLN A 335 -26.71 -18.06 -0.75
CA GLN A 335 -25.88 -17.06 -0.08
C GLN A 335 -24.65 -16.66 -0.89
N ILE A 336 -24.41 -17.30 -2.03
CA ILE A 336 -23.18 -17.14 -2.82
C ILE A 336 -23.45 -16.19 -3.99
N ASP A 337 -22.71 -15.08 -4.00
CA ASP A 337 -22.63 -14.18 -5.16
C ASP A 337 -21.25 -14.30 -5.83
N LEU A 338 -21.16 -15.24 -6.77
CA LEU A 338 -19.94 -15.45 -7.59
C LEU A 338 -19.65 -14.30 -8.55
N ASN A 339 -20.58 -13.35 -8.71
CA ASN A 339 -20.36 -12.19 -9.54
C ASN A 339 -19.84 -11.01 -8.75
N SER A 340 -19.74 -11.05 -7.42
CA SER A 340 -19.23 -9.92 -6.64
C SER A 340 -17.80 -9.51 -7.05
N ASP A 341 -17.44 -8.23 -6.86
CA ASP A 341 -16.10 -7.73 -7.18
C ASP A 341 -15.01 -8.49 -6.42
N GLN A 342 -15.27 -8.79 -5.15
CA GLN A 342 -14.37 -9.59 -4.31
C GLN A 342 -14.11 -10.97 -4.92
N GLU A 343 -15.16 -11.70 -5.33
CA GLU A 343 -14.99 -13.04 -5.93
C GLU A 343 -14.24 -12.99 -7.27
N MET A 344 -14.44 -11.93 -8.05
CA MET A 344 -13.71 -11.73 -9.30
C MET A 344 -12.22 -11.46 -9.05
N ASP A 345 -11.89 -10.63 -8.05
CA ASP A 345 -10.50 -10.37 -7.66
C ASP A 345 -9.80 -11.65 -7.18
N GLN A 346 -10.49 -12.47 -6.37
CA GLN A 346 -9.97 -13.77 -5.94
C GLN A 346 -9.78 -14.72 -7.10
N ALA A 347 -10.68 -14.71 -8.09
CA ALA A 347 -10.54 -15.53 -9.28
C ALA A 347 -9.31 -15.14 -10.11
N TYR A 348 -8.95 -13.85 -10.18
CA TYR A 348 -7.70 -13.41 -10.80
C TYR A 348 -6.47 -13.93 -10.06
N VAL A 349 -6.48 -13.87 -8.72
CA VAL A 349 -5.40 -14.43 -7.90
C VAL A 349 -5.27 -15.92 -8.15
N VAL A 350 -6.38 -16.66 -8.16
CA VAL A 350 -6.39 -18.10 -8.44
C VAL A 350 -5.88 -18.40 -9.84
N GLU A 351 -6.34 -17.73 -10.88
CA GLU A 351 -5.82 -17.96 -12.24
C GLU A 351 -4.32 -17.69 -12.32
N ALA A 352 -3.84 -16.59 -11.72
CA ALA A 352 -2.42 -16.26 -11.70
C ALA A 352 -1.56 -17.35 -11.04
N LEU A 353 -2.03 -17.95 -9.93
CA LEU A 353 -1.36 -19.07 -9.27
C LEU A 353 -1.23 -20.31 -10.17
N TYR A 354 -2.15 -20.50 -11.12
CA TYR A 354 -2.13 -21.57 -12.11
C TYR A 354 -1.57 -21.14 -13.47
N GLN A 355 -0.91 -19.96 -13.54
CA GLN A 355 -0.35 -19.40 -14.78
C GLN A 355 -1.41 -19.22 -15.89
N LYS A 356 -2.64 -18.92 -15.47
CA LYS A 356 -3.78 -18.59 -16.34
C LYS A 356 -4.08 -17.10 -16.26
N THR A 357 -4.67 -16.58 -17.33
CA THR A 357 -5.01 -15.16 -17.46
C THR A 357 -6.38 -14.95 -18.12
N THR A 358 -7.20 -16.00 -18.23
CA THR A 358 -8.45 -15.98 -19.02
C THR A 358 -9.44 -14.91 -18.56
N LEU A 359 -9.68 -14.83 -17.26
CA LEU A 359 -10.66 -13.93 -16.66
C LEU A 359 -10.16 -12.49 -16.71
N ILE A 360 -8.87 -12.27 -16.40
CA ILE A 360 -8.28 -10.93 -16.44
C ILE A 360 -8.17 -10.41 -17.88
N GLU A 361 -7.81 -11.26 -18.85
CA GLU A 361 -7.79 -10.90 -20.27
C GLU A 361 -9.18 -10.57 -20.79
N LYS A 362 -10.21 -11.32 -20.37
CA LYS A 362 -11.60 -11.03 -20.73
C LYS A 362 -12.04 -9.67 -20.18
N ALA A 363 -11.72 -9.37 -18.92
CA ALA A 363 -12.04 -8.07 -18.32
C ALA A 363 -11.25 -6.93 -18.99
N ALA A 364 -9.96 -7.13 -19.24
CA ALA A 364 -9.11 -6.16 -19.94
C ALA A 364 -9.60 -5.90 -21.38
N GLN A 365 -10.04 -6.92 -22.10
CA GLN A 365 -10.60 -6.76 -23.44
C GLN A 365 -11.87 -5.91 -23.41
N GLN A 366 -12.78 -6.16 -22.46
CA GLN A 366 -13.97 -5.33 -22.31
C GLN A 366 -13.63 -3.87 -21.98
N VAL A 367 -12.64 -3.65 -21.10
CA VAL A 367 -12.13 -2.30 -20.80
C VAL A 367 -11.51 -1.68 -22.05
N ALA A 368 -10.84 -2.44 -22.91
CA ALA A 368 -10.30 -1.94 -24.17
C ALA A 368 -11.40 -1.59 -25.19
N ASP A 369 -12.41 -2.44 -25.36
CA ASP A 369 -13.52 -2.22 -26.30
C ASP A 369 -14.31 -0.95 -25.93
N LEU A 370 -14.60 -0.78 -24.64
CA LEU A 370 -15.24 0.43 -24.11
C LEU A 370 -14.35 1.67 -24.25
N LYS A 371 -13.02 1.53 -24.15
CA LYS A 371 -12.06 2.61 -24.41
C LYS A 371 -12.19 3.10 -25.86
N GLU A 372 -12.27 2.19 -26.82
CA GLU A 372 -12.41 2.55 -28.23
C GLU A 372 -13.68 3.35 -28.49
N LEU A 373 -14.81 2.93 -27.90
CA LEU A 373 -16.08 3.66 -27.97
C LEU A 373 -15.96 5.06 -27.36
N PHE A 374 -15.34 5.18 -26.20
CA PHE A 374 -15.13 6.46 -25.52
C PHE A 374 -14.25 7.39 -26.35
N VAL A 375 -13.09 6.91 -26.79
CA VAL A 375 -12.12 7.68 -27.58
C VAL A 375 -12.72 8.11 -28.92
N LYS A 376 -13.51 7.26 -29.57
CA LYS A 376 -14.22 7.62 -30.81
C LYS A 376 -15.20 8.78 -30.62
N LYS A 377 -15.83 8.87 -29.44
CA LYS A 377 -16.78 9.93 -29.09
C LYS A 377 -16.10 11.24 -28.70
N HIS A 378 -14.97 11.19 -27.98
CA HIS A 378 -14.35 12.36 -27.34
C HIS A 378 -12.96 12.76 -27.85
N GLN A 379 -12.34 11.98 -28.74
CA GLN A 379 -10.99 12.20 -29.26
C GLN A 379 -9.92 12.27 -28.16
N GLY A 380 -10.08 11.49 -27.11
CA GLY A 380 -9.16 11.42 -25.96
C GLY A 380 -9.72 10.52 -24.85
N GLN A 381 -9.03 10.50 -23.70
CA GLN A 381 -9.47 9.77 -22.50
C GLN A 381 -10.28 10.63 -21.54
N LEU A 382 -10.58 11.88 -21.90
CA LEU A 382 -11.34 12.81 -21.08
C LEU A 382 -12.59 13.26 -21.82
N ALA A 383 -13.68 13.39 -21.07
CA ALA A 383 -14.90 14.06 -21.48
C ALA A 383 -15.37 14.98 -20.36
N PHE A 384 -15.98 16.09 -20.72
CA PHE A 384 -16.48 17.09 -19.80
C PHE A 384 -17.98 17.21 -20.00
N MET A 385 -18.74 17.08 -18.91
CA MET A 385 -20.21 17.08 -18.92
C MET A 385 -20.75 17.61 -17.60
N GLU A 386 -22.06 17.82 -17.52
CA GLU A 386 -22.73 18.08 -16.25
C GLU A 386 -23.04 16.78 -15.51
N GLU A 387 -23.12 16.83 -14.18
CA GLU A 387 -23.53 15.70 -13.33
C GLU A 387 -24.85 15.08 -13.80
N SER A 388 -25.76 15.91 -14.34
CA SER A 388 -27.06 15.47 -14.88
C SER A 388 -26.96 14.58 -16.11
N GLU A 389 -25.82 14.55 -16.78
CA GLU A 389 -25.62 13.79 -18.01
C GLU A 389 -25.04 12.39 -17.73
N ILE A 390 -24.45 12.16 -16.55
CA ILE A 390 -23.70 10.94 -16.20
C ILE A 390 -24.54 9.67 -16.42
N SER A 391 -25.75 9.63 -15.86
CA SER A 391 -26.62 8.45 -15.92
C SER A 391 -26.96 8.07 -17.36
N SER A 392 -27.32 9.08 -18.18
CA SER A 392 -27.60 8.90 -19.60
C SER A 392 -26.34 8.47 -20.38
N TYR A 393 -25.19 9.05 -20.04
CA TYR A 393 -23.91 8.79 -20.69
C TYR A 393 -23.44 7.35 -20.47
N ILE A 394 -23.45 6.87 -19.21
CA ILE A 394 -23.08 5.49 -18.86
C ILE A 394 -23.97 4.52 -19.61
N ARG A 395 -25.28 4.76 -19.63
CA ARG A 395 -26.26 3.91 -20.31
C ARG A 395 -26.02 3.86 -21.81
N ASP A 396 -25.80 5.01 -22.45
CA ASP A 396 -25.60 5.07 -23.90
C ASP A 396 -24.32 4.33 -24.32
N LEU A 397 -23.22 4.55 -23.57
CA LEU A 397 -21.97 3.83 -23.78
C LEU A 397 -22.16 2.32 -23.58
N THR A 398 -22.87 1.95 -22.51
CA THR A 398 -23.15 0.56 -22.16
C THR A 398 -24.00 -0.15 -23.21
N ASN A 399 -25.08 0.48 -23.65
CA ASN A 399 -25.97 -0.09 -24.67
C ASN A 399 -25.28 -0.18 -26.03
N THR A 400 -24.41 0.78 -26.37
CA THR A 400 -23.58 0.71 -27.58
C THR A 400 -22.66 -0.51 -27.54
N TYR A 401 -21.97 -0.75 -26.42
CA TYR A 401 -21.13 -1.93 -26.25
C TYR A 401 -21.95 -3.22 -26.30
N ARG A 402 -23.08 -3.27 -25.57
CA ARG A 402 -23.97 -4.45 -25.53
C ARG A 402 -24.52 -4.80 -26.91
N GLU A 403 -24.88 -3.82 -27.72
CA GLU A 403 -25.29 -4.03 -29.11
C GLU A 403 -24.15 -4.66 -29.94
N GLN A 404 -22.90 -4.18 -29.78
CA GLN A 404 -21.73 -4.74 -30.48
C GLN A 404 -21.46 -6.20 -30.11
N VAL A 405 -21.69 -6.59 -28.86
CA VAL A 405 -21.47 -7.96 -28.37
C VAL A 405 -22.73 -8.84 -28.39
N GLY A 406 -23.84 -8.35 -28.96
CA GLY A 406 -25.09 -9.11 -29.10
C GLY A 406 -25.87 -9.34 -27.80
N LEU A 407 -25.68 -8.49 -26.78
CA LEU A 407 -26.40 -8.50 -25.51
C LEU A 407 -27.62 -7.57 -25.54
N PRO A 408 -28.71 -7.89 -24.80
CA PRO A 408 -29.90 -7.05 -24.76
C PRO A 408 -29.59 -5.71 -24.07
N PRO A 409 -30.20 -4.58 -24.50
CA PRO A 409 -29.98 -3.28 -23.87
C PRO A 409 -30.49 -3.26 -22.43
N ILE A 410 -29.91 -2.37 -21.62
CA ILE A 410 -30.35 -2.09 -20.26
C ILE A 410 -31.44 -1.01 -20.32
N GLU A 411 -32.56 -1.26 -19.66
CA GLU A 411 -33.69 -0.34 -19.57
C GLU A 411 -33.43 0.83 -18.60
N GLU A 412 -34.15 1.92 -18.81
CA GLU A 412 -34.06 3.12 -17.99
C GLU A 412 -34.67 2.89 -16.59
N VAL A 413 -33.85 3.05 -15.55
CA VAL A 413 -34.32 3.18 -14.18
C VAL A 413 -34.51 4.67 -13.90
N ALA A 414 -35.75 5.10 -13.64
CA ALA A 414 -36.04 6.50 -13.33
C ALA A 414 -35.28 6.92 -12.07
N ASN A 415 -34.38 7.91 -12.20
CA ASN A 415 -33.71 8.53 -11.06
C ASN A 415 -34.54 9.75 -10.61
N PRO A 416 -35.17 9.75 -9.42
CA PRO A 416 -36.11 10.79 -9.02
C PRO A 416 -35.45 12.07 -8.46
N ASN A 417 -34.13 12.20 -8.51
CA ASN A 417 -33.40 13.34 -7.93
C ASN A 417 -33.13 14.43 -8.97
N GLU A 418 -33.34 15.69 -8.59
CA GLU A 418 -32.90 16.86 -9.36
C GLU A 418 -31.37 16.94 -9.33
N GLU A 419 -30.74 16.50 -10.42
CA GLU A 419 -29.29 16.61 -10.62
C GLU A 419 -28.90 18.09 -10.83
N ARG A 420 -27.80 18.52 -10.21
CA ARG A 420 -27.32 19.92 -10.29
C ARG A 420 -26.46 20.11 -11.54
N ALA A 421 -26.41 21.33 -12.06
CA ALA A 421 -25.46 21.72 -13.12
C ALA A 421 -24.03 21.88 -12.54
N ILE A 422 -23.47 20.78 -12.04
CA ILE A 422 -22.09 20.71 -11.53
C ILE A 422 -21.22 20.10 -12.63
N PRO A 423 -20.11 20.76 -13.03
CA PRO A 423 -19.16 20.19 -13.98
C PRO A 423 -18.54 18.89 -13.46
N VAL A 424 -18.44 17.91 -14.36
CA VAL A 424 -17.85 16.61 -14.09
C VAL A 424 -16.88 16.26 -15.23
N THR A 425 -15.71 15.79 -14.82
CA THR A 425 -14.71 15.20 -15.71
C THR A 425 -14.89 13.69 -15.70
N ALA A 426 -15.31 13.14 -16.84
CA ALA A 426 -15.29 11.70 -17.08
C ALA A 426 -13.91 11.31 -17.64
N PHE A 427 -13.21 10.42 -16.93
CA PHE A 427 -11.92 9.90 -17.33
C PHE A 427 -12.04 8.42 -17.68
N TYR A 428 -11.53 8.04 -18.85
CA TYR A 428 -11.43 6.64 -19.23
C TYR A 428 -10.09 6.05 -18.77
N ASN A 429 -10.10 5.39 -17.61
CA ASN A 429 -8.97 4.67 -17.07
C ASN A 429 -8.76 3.37 -17.84
N SER A 430 -7.53 3.19 -18.36
CA SER A 430 -7.22 2.00 -19.16
C SER A 430 -7.14 0.71 -18.35
N LYS A 431 -7.11 0.79 -17.01
CA LYS A 431 -7.14 -0.38 -16.11
C LYS A 431 -8.56 -0.72 -15.67
N ILE A 432 -9.29 0.25 -15.12
CA ILE A 432 -10.58 0.01 -14.44
C ILE A 432 -11.80 0.55 -15.19
N GLY A 433 -11.60 1.28 -16.29
CA GLY A 433 -12.64 1.84 -17.15
C GLY A 433 -13.04 3.28 -16.82
N LEU A 434 -14.28 3.65 -17.12
CA LEU A 434 -14.88 4.96 -16.86
C LEU A 434 -14.94 5.35 -15.36
N GLU A 435 -14.33 6.49 -15.05
CA GLU A 435 -14.35 7.17 -13.75
C GLU A 435 -14.95 8.57 -13.90
N PHE A 436 -15.56 9.10 -12.84
CA PHE A 436 -16.16 10.43 -12.83
C PHE A 436 -15.66 11.24 -11.64
N PHE A 437 -15.22 12.46 -11.90
CA PHE A 437 -14.66 13.36 -10.89
C PHE A 437 -15.27 14.75 -11.02
N GLY A 438 -15.83 15.27 -9.93
CA GLY A 438 -16.24 16.66 -9.84
C GLY A 438 -15.09 17.57 -9.39
N GLY A 439 -15.04 18.81 -9.91
CA GLY A 439 -14.12 19.85 -9.43
C GLY A 439 -12.66 19.70 -9.88
N ILE A 440 -12.40 18.91 -10.92
CA ILE A 440 -11.07 18.78 -11.54
C ILE A 440 -11.00 19.25 -12.99
N GLU A 441 -12.14 19.68 -13.55
CA GLU A 441 -12.23 20.18 -14.91
C GLU A 441 -11.28 21.34 -15.17
N THR A 442 -11.03 22.19 -14.16
CA THR A 442 -10.12 23.33 -14.26
C THR A 442 -8.63 22.92 -14.30
N LEU A 443 -8.29 21.68 -13.98
CA LEU A 443 -6.90 21.19 -14.03
C LEU A 443 -6.42 20.91 -15.46
N PHE A 444 -7.35 20.78 -16.42
CA PHE A 444 -7.08 20.35 -17.79
C PHE A 444 -7.26 21.51 -18.79
N PRO A 445 -6.18 22.23 -19.14
CA PRO A 445 -6.19 23.30 -20.16
C PRO A 445 -6.30 22.75 -21.59
N LEU A 446 -7.34 21.97 -21.88
CA LEU A 446 -7.58 21.36 -23.19
C LEU A 446 -8.53 22.22 -24.02
N GLN A 447 -8.29 22.31 -25.33
CA GLN A 447 -9.12 23.11 -26.24
C GLN A 447 -10.59 22.66 -26.29
N ASN A 448 -10.87 21.38 -26.01
CA ASN A 448 -12.21 20.80 -25.99
C ASN A 448 -12.87 20.84 -24.59
N ASN A 449 -12.23 21.47 -23.60
CA ASN A 449 -12.78 21.62 -22.26
C ASN A 449 -13.62 22.90 -22.13
N PRO A 450 -14.96 22.81 -22.07
CA PRO A 450 -15.82 23.99 -21.98
C PRO A 450 -15.79 24.68 -20.61
N TYR A 451 -15.23 24.02 -19.59
CA TYR A 451 -15.18 24.53 -18.21
C TYR A 451 -13.83 25.13 -17.85
N PHE A 452 -12.83 25.04 -18.73
CA PHE A 452 -11.55 25.71 -18.54
C PHE A 452 -11.60 27.14 -19.10
N VAL A 453 -11.26 28.12 -18.25
CA VAL A 453 -11.15 29.53 -18.65
C VAL A 453 -9.69 29.94 -18.50
N GLU A 454 -9.03 30.18 -19.63
CA GLU A 454 -7.65 30.66 -19.64
C GLU A 454 -7.58 32.08 -19.03
N ASN A 455 -6.69 32.26 -18.05
CA ASN A 455 -6.39 33.55 -17.45
C ASN A 455 -5.02 34.02 -17.93
N GLU A 456 -4.97 34.97 -18.86
CA GLU A 456 -3.72 35.49 -19.43
C GLU A 456 -2.75 36.07 -18.38
N ASN A 457 -3.25 36.43 -17.19
CA ASN A 457 -2.45 37.04 -16.12
C ASN A 457 -1.92 36.02 -15.10
N GLU A 458 -2.29 34.74 -15.20
CA GLU A 458 -1.96 33.71 -14.22
C GLU A 458 -1.47 32.44 -14.94
N PRO A 459 -0.17 32.12 -14.86
CA PRO A 459 0.36 30.94 -15.53
C PRO A 459 -0.20 29.66 -14.93
N ILE A 460 -0.45 28.66 -15.77
CA ILE A 460 -0.94 27.36 -15.34
C ILE A 460 0.15 26.63 -14.55
N SER A 461 -0.19 26.21 -13.33
CA SER A 461 0.70 25.46 -12.43
C SER A 461 0.50 23.96 -12.63
N TYR A 462 1.07 23.41 -13.71
CA TYR A 462 0.97 21.99 -14.06
C TYR A 462 1.56 21.10 -12.96
N ALA A 463 2.69 21.51 -12.37
CA ALA A 463 3.30 20.80 -11.27
C ALA A 463 2.37 20.73 -10.04
N GLN A 464 1.76 21.85 -9.64
CA GLN A 464 0.85 21.87 -8.49
C GLN A 464 -0.43 21.05 -8.75
N ASN A 465 -0.96 21.10 -9.97
CA ASN A 465 -2.11 20.30 -10.37
C ASN A 465 -1.79 18.79 -10.30
N LEU A 466 -0.61 18.37 -10.77
CA LEU A 466 -0.15 16.98 -10.61
C LEU A 466 -0.08 16.61 -9.13
N LEU A 467 0.52 17.45 -8.29
CA LEU A 467 0.65 17.20 -6.86
C LEU A 467 -0.72 17.07 -6.17
N GLN A 468 -1.69 17.91 -6.54
CA GLN A 468 -3.07 17.81 -6.06
C GLN A 468 -3.69 16.44 -6.39
N LEU A 469 -3.52 15.96 -7.63
CA LEU A 469 -4.01 14.65 -8.05
C LEU A 469 -3.28 13.50 -7.34
N LEU A 470 -1.97 13.67 -7.10
CA LEU A 470 -1.11 12.67 -6.47
C LEU A 470 -1.45 12.46 -4.99
N VAL A 471 -1.50 13.53 -4.18
CA VAL A 471 -1.62 13.41 -2.71
C VAL A 471 -3.02 13.05 -2.22
N GLN A 472 -4.06 13.26 -3.05
CA GLN A 472 -5.44 12.97 -2.66
C GLN A 472 -5.81 11.51 -2.95
N LYS A 473 -6.09 10.71 -1.92
CA LYS A 473 -6.29 9.24 -2.03
C LYS A 473 -7.36 8.80 -3.04
N PHE A 474 -8.39 9.61 -3.29
CA PHE A 474 -9.54 9.21 -4.11
C PHE A 474 -9.30 9.25 -5.63
N TYR A 475 -8.25 9.94 -6.10
CA TYR A 475 -7.89 9.89 -7.52
C TYR A 475 -7.13 8.61 -7.83
N SER A 476 -7.48 7.97 -8.95
CA SER A 476 -6.85 6.74 -9.39
C SER A 476 -5.42 6.95 -9.88
N VAL A 477 -4.64 5.87 -9.83
CA VAL A 477 -3.30 5.80 -10.44
C VAL A 477 -3.36 6.19 -11.92
N GLY A 478 -4.37 5.70 -12.64
CA GLY A 478 -4.55 5.98 -14.07
C GLY A 478 -4.75 7.47 -14.35
N LEU A 479 -5.49 8.19 -13.51
CA LEU A 479 -5.71 9.63 -13.70
C LEU A 479 -4.42 10.42 -13.48
N VAL A 480 -3.64 10.09 -12.44
CA VAL A 480 -2.36 10.75 -12.15
C VAL A 480 -1.36 10.52 -13.29
N GLN A 481 -1.24 9.28 -13.76
CA GLN A 481 -0.38 8.93 -14.89
C GLN A 481 -0.80 9.67 -16.15
N HIS A 482 -2.11 9.69 -16.45
CA HIS A 482 -2.63 10.39 -17.62
C HIS A 482 -2.34 11.90 -17.56
N TYR A 483 -2.50 12.54 -16.40
CA TYR A 483 -2.16 13.94 -16.23
C TYR A 483 -0.68 14.21 -16.49
N TYR A 484 0.19 13.38 -15.90
CA TYR A 484 1.63 13.48 -16.10
C TYR A 484 2.01 13.30 -17.58
N GLU A 485 1.46 12.30 -18.27
CA GLU A 485 1.72 12.05 -19.69
C GLU A 485 1.26 13.20 -20.59
N LEU A 486 0.14 13.86 -20.26
CA LEU A 486 -0.37 15.01 -21.03
C LEU A 486 0.54 16.24 -20.92
N TYR A 487 1.19 16.44 -19.77
CA TYR A 487 1.91 17.67 -19.44
C TYR A 487 3.34 17.42 -18.95
N GLU A 488 3.96 16.31 -19.35
CA GLU A 488 5.26 15.85 -18.85
C GLU A 488 6.32 16.95 -18.95
N LYS A 489 6.35 17.61 -20.11
CA LYS A 489 7.32 18.67 -20.37
C LYS A 489 7.10 19.86 -19.45
N GLU A 490 5.88 20.37 -19.39
CA GLU A 490 5.51 21.53 -18.59
C GLU A 490 5.71 21.27 -17.09
N ILE A 491 5.37 20.06 -16.62
CA ILE A 491 5.60 19.63 -15.24
C ILE A 491 7.10 19.66 -14.92
N ASN A 492 7.94 19.04 -15.76
CA ASN A 492 9.38 18.99 -15.53
C ASN A 492 10.05 20.37 -15.62
N GLU A 493 9.52 21.29 -16.43
CA GLU A 493 9.99 22.69 -16.48
C GLU A 493 9.61 23.49 -15.21
N GLN A 494 8.59 23.05 -14.48
CA GLN A 494 8.08 23.71 -13.27
C GLN A 494 8.51 23.02 -11.96
N PHE A 495 9.11 21.82 -12.03
CA PHE A 495 9.55 21.06 -10.86
C PHE A 495 11.02 21.33 -10.51
N PHE A 496 11.38 21.17 -9.24
CA PHE A 496 12.73 21.45 -8.75
C PHE A 496 13.79 20.45 -9.22
N TYR A 497 13.36 19.22 -9.54
CA TYR A 497 14.20 18.18 -10.13
C TYR A 497 13.40 17.38 -11.17
N PRO A 498 14.06 16.71 -12.12
CA PRO A 498 13.36 15.92 -13.13
C PRO A 498 12.54 14.80 -12.47
N LEU A 499 11.22 14.85 -12.64
CA LEU A 499 10.34 13.74 -12.31
C LEU A 499 10.40 12.74 -13.45
N ASN A 500 11.47 11.94 -13.53
CA ASN A 500 11.54 10.87 -14.52
C ASN A 500 10.48 9.78 -14.25
N SER A 501 10.28 8.87 -15.20
CA SER A 501 9.27 7.81 -15.13
C SER A 501 9.40 6.92 -13.88
N GLU A 502 10.62 6.70 -13.39
CA GLU A 502 10.88 5.89 -12.19
C GLU A 502 10.51 6.65 -10.92
N THR A 503 10.84 7.94 -10.86
CA THR A 503 10.51 8.81 -9.72
C THR A 503 9.00 9.01 -9.60
N ILE A 504 8.31 9.25 -10.73
CA ILE A 504 6.85 9.38 -10.69
C ILE A 504 6.18 8.06 -10.30
N ASP A 505 6.68 6.90 -10.75
CA ASP A 505 6.16 5.60 -10.30
C ASP A 505 6.39 5.37 -8.81
N PHE A 506 7.57 5.72 -8.28
CA PHE A 506 7.85 5.68 -6.85
C PHE A 506 6.87 6.53 -6.04
N LEU A 507 6.64 7.77 -6.47
CA LEU A 507 5.68 8.68 -5.83
C LEU A 507 4.24 8.15 -5.92
N ILE A 508 3.83 7.59 -7.06
CA ILE A 508 2.50 6.98 -7.20
C ILE A 508 2.36 5.78 -6.27
N ARG A 509 3.35 4.88 -6.18
CA ARG A 509 3.33 3.75 -5.24
C ARG A 509 3.23 4.21 -3.80
N PHE A 510 3.88 5.32 -3.45
CA PHE A 510 3.82 5.90 -2.12
C PHE A 510 2.43 6.46 -1.81
N TYR A 511 1.92 7.39 -2.61
CA TYR A 511 0.66 8.09 -2.33
C TYR A 511 -0.60 7.27 -2.68
N LYS A 512 -0.48 6.25 -3.54
CA LYS A 512 -1.58 5.41 -4.04
C LYS A 512 -1.38 3.93 -3.75
N SER A 513 -0.67 3.57 -2.67
CA SER A 513 -0.33 2.17 -2.38
C SER A 513 -1.55 1.24 -2.35
N GLU A 514 -2.70 1.74 -1.88
CA GLU A 514 -3.97 1.01 -1.79
C GLU A 514 -4.57 0.64 -3.16
N THR A 515 -4.38 1.47 -4.19
CA THR A 515 -4.99 1.30 -5.52
C THR A 515 -3.99 1.03 -6.64
N TYR A 516 -2.68 1.06 -6.35
CA TYR A 516 -1.62 0.87 -7.34
C TYR A 516 -1.75 -0.45 -8.12
N HIS A 517 -2.07 -1.53 -7.40
CA HIS A 517 -2.18 -2.89 -7.95
C HIS A 517 -3.62 -3.28 -8.32
N GLN A 518 -4.53 -2.31 -8.41
CA GLN A 518 -5.93 -2.58 -8.76
C GLN A 518 -6.02 -3.26 -10.13
N GLN A 519 -6.79 -4.36 -10.18
CA GLN A 519 -7.00 -5.14 -11.38
C GLN A 519 -8.18 -4.59 -12.20
N PRO A 520 -8.30 -4.94 -13.49
CA PRO A 520 -9.46 -4.56 -14.27
C PRO A 520 -10.75 -5.11 -13.69
N HIS A 521 -11.79 -4.28 -13.59
CA HIS A 521 -13.12 -4.72 -13.21
C HIS A 521 -14.09 -4.64 -14.39
N VAL A 522 -14.93 -5.66 -14.52
CA VAL A 522 -16.02 -5.70 -15.49
C VAL A 522 -17.11 -4.71 -15.05
N MET A 523 -17.08 -3.51 -15.62
CA MET A 523 -18.07 -2.46 -15.30
C MET A 523 -19.46 -2.68 -15.91
N ILE A 524 -19.57 -3.56 -16.90
CA ILE A 524 -20.85 -3.90 -17.54
C ILE A 524 -21.02 -5.42 -17.46
N ARG A 525 -21.90 -5.86 -16.55
CA ARG A 525 -22.25 -7.26 -16.35
C ARG A 525 -23.46 -7.70 -17.19
#